data_AF-X1VA42-F1
#
_entry.id   AF-X1VA42-F1
#
_cell.length_a   1.000
_cell.length_b   1.000
_cell.length_c   1.000
_cell.angle_alpha   90.00
_cell.angle_beta   90.00
_cell.angle_gamma   90.00
#
_symmetry.space_group_name_H-M   'P 1'
#
loop_
_entity.id
_entity.type
_entity.pdbx_description
1 polymer ?
#
loop_
_entity_poly.entity_id
_entity_poly.type
_entity_poly.pdbx_seq_one_letter_code
_entity_poly.pdbx_strand_id
1 'polypeptide(L)'
;KNQNVALVDGQAVYTFFRSPADGTSSGISTTLSAGINTSVTTIGVASVTGMPTTGGIIIIGTEQITYSGISALNLTGCVRGVNGSTAATHSTSDAVLQFPNGMTDIQEASYRVASTNVDTPLTKISRSQYQAFSNKTDSGLPTQYWVQRFIDKTTMTLYLTPGSSQAGNFINFYYTKRIDDVGAYTNATDVPYRFVPCMISGLAYYLAVKYAPQRVQELKLLYEDELLRAEDEDGSSNSTYISPKIY
;
A
#
# COMPACT_ATOMS: atom_id res chain seq x y z
N LYS A 1 7.85 4.24 3.92
CA LYS A 1 7.43 4.70 5.28
C LYS A 1 6.92 3.48 6.04
N ASN A 2 7.10 3.39 7.36
CA ASN A 2 6.47 2.32 8.14
C ASN A 2 4.96 2.61 8.28
N GLN A 3 4.13 1.61 8.01
CA GLN A 3 2.67 1.65 8.16
C GLN A 3 2.20 0.33 8.72
N ASN A 4 0.93 0.28 9.10
CA ASN A 4 0.33 -0.94 9.56
C ASN A 4 -1.14 -1.06 9.15
N VAL A 5 -1.64 -2.26 9.35
CA VAL A 5 -3.05 -2.60 9.18
C VAL A 5 -3.48 -3.50 10.33
N ALA A 6 -4.70 -3.30 10.81
CA ALA A 6 -5.28 -4.15 11.84
C ALA A 6 -5.74 -5.46 11.21
N LEU A 7 -5.43 -6.57 11.88
CA LEU A 7 -5.89 -7.88 11.49
C LEU A 7 -7.37 -8.05 11.84
N VAL A 8 -8.10 -8.59 10.88
CA VAL A 8 -9.53 -8.90 11.01
C VAL A 8 -9.70 -10.41 10.91
N ASP A 9 -10.57 -10.97 11.76
CA ASP A 9 -10.89 -12.38 11.77
C ASP A 9 -11.40 -12.85 10.39
N GLY A 10 -10.82 -13.92 9.87
CA GLY A 10 -11.16 -14.47 8.55
C GLY A 10 -10.69 -13.65 7.35
N GLN A 11 -10.03 -12.49 7.54
CA GLN A 11 -9.56 -11.66 6.44
C GLN A 11 -8.10 -11.99 6.07
N ALA A 12 -7.93 -12.72 4.97
CA ALA A 12 -6.60 -13.03 4.43
C ALA A 12 -6.03 -11.93 3.52
N VAL A 13 -6.91 -11.16 2.85
CA VAL A 13 -6.52 -10.20 1.81
C VAL A 13 -6.69 -8.77 2.31
N TYR A 14 -5.62 -8.00 2.21
CA TYR A 14 -5.57 -6.57 2.53
C TYR A 14 -5.23 -5.80 1.27
N THR A 15 -5.97 -4.72 1.00
CA THR A 15 -5.87 -3.96 -0.25
C THR A 15 -5.45 -2.53 0.05
N PHE A 16 -4.48 -2.02 -0.69
CA PHE A 16 -3.96 -0.66 -0.52
C PHE A 16 -4.00 0.05 -1.87
N PHE A 17 -4.88 1.03 -1.99
CA PHE A 17 -5.05 1.82 -3.21
C PHE A 17 -4.00 2.93 -3.30
N ARG A 18 -3.72 3.34 -4.54
CA ARG A 18 -2.84 4.48 -4.82
C ARG A 18 -3.53 5.79 -4.45
N SER A 19 -4.75 5.97 -4.93
CA SER A 19 -5.60 7.11 -4.59
C SER A 19 -6.86 6.66 -3.86
N PRO A 20 -7.37 7.44 -2.91
CA PRO A 20 -8.68 7.16 -2.30
C PRO A 20 -9.84 7.28 -3.29
N ALA A 21 -9.64 7.88 -4.46
CA ALA A 21 -10.62 7.86 -5.55
C ALA A 21 -10.77 6.46 -6.18
N ASP A 22 -9.74 5.61 -6.11
CA ASP A 22 -9.74 4.26 -6.68
C ASP A 22 -10.43 3.24 -5.75
N GLY A 23 -10.58 3.58 -4.47
CA GLY A 23 -11.22 2.75 -3.46
C GLY A 23 -10.71 3.00 -2.04
N THR A 24 -11.23 2.22 -1.09
CA THR A 24 -10.88 2.32 0.34
C THR A 24 -9.77 1.32 0.69
N SER A 25 -8.59 1.85 1.05
CA SER A 25 -7.47 1.02 1.53
C SER A 25 -7.77 0.40 2.89
N SER A 26 -7.26 -0.80 3.13
CA SER A 26 -7.18 -1.38 4.47
C SER A 26 -6.26 -0.56 5.36
N GLY A 27 -6.57 -0.46 6.65
CA GLY A 27 -5.80 0.36 7.58
C GLY A 27 -6.22 0.20 9.03
N ILE A 28 -6.09 1.26 9.82
CA ILE A 28 -6.44 1.32 11.24
C ILE A 28 -7.76 2.05 11.39
N SER A 29 -8.77 1.34 11.93
CA SER A 29 -10.09 1.91 12.19
C SER A 29 -10.23 2.39 13.63
N THR A 30 -10.92 3.50 13.80
CA THR A 30 -11.31 4.07 15.09
C THR A 30 -12.63 4.84 14.89
N THR A 31 -13.10 5.55 15.90
CA THR A 31 -14.28 6.41 15.81
C THR A 31 -14.00 7.78 16.39
N LEU A 32 -14.77 8.78 15.97
CA LEU A 32 -14.72 10.10 16.59
C LEU A 32 -15.17 10.04 18.05
N SER A 33 -14.42 10.66 18.95
CA SER A 33 -14.82 10.76 20.36
C SER A 33 -15.89 11.84 20.60
N ALA A 34 -15.97 12.83 19.71
CA ALA A 34 -16.97 13.89 19.73
C ALA A 34 -17.26 14.39 18.30
N GLY A 35 -18.41 15.04 18.12
CA GLY A 35 -18.73 15.69 16.84
C GLY A 35 -17.77 16.83 16.52
N ILE A 36 -17.50 17.04 15.23
CA ILE A 36 -16.58 18.07 14.74
C ILE A 36 -17.25 18.94 13.67
N ASN A 37 -16.89 20.22 13.62
CA ASN A 37 -17.31 21.14 12.56
C ASN A 37 -16.26 21.26 11.46
N THR A 38 -16.50 22.06 10.41
CA THR A 38 -15.64 22.19 9.23
C THR A 38 -14.28 22.85 9.48
N SER A 39 -14.04 23.43 10.66
CA SER A 39 -12.88 24.28 10.94
C SER A 39 -11.97 23.73 12.04
N VAL A 40 -12.28 22.57 12.63
CA VAL A 40 -11.43 21.99 13.67
C VAL A 40 -10.06 21.59 13.11
N THR A 41 -9.01 21.91 13.86
CA THR A 41 -7.60 21.55 13.56
C THR A 41 -7.06 20.48 14.50
N THR A 42 -7.86 20.07 15.49
CA THR A 42 -7.61 18.97 16.41
C THR A 42 -8.84 18.07 16.43
N ILE A 43 -8.65 16.78 16.22
CA ILE A 43 -9.74 15.80 16.11
C ILE A 43 -9.53 14.73 17.18
N GLY A 44 -10.48 14.62 18.10
CA GLY A 44 -10.50 13.56 19.11
C GLY A 44 -11.02 12.24 18.53
N VAL A 45 -10.31 11.15 18.81
CA VAL A 45 -10.68 9.79 18.40
C VAL A 45 -10.75 8.86 19.60
N ALA A 46 -11.49 7.75 19.50
CA ALA A 46 -11.62 6.77 20.58
C ALA A 46 -10.30 6.01 20.84
N SER A 47 -9.49 5.80 19.81
CA SER A 47 -8.19 5.14 19.87
C SER A 47 -7.26 5.67 18.79
N VAL A 48 -5.99 5.81 19.14
CA VAL A 48 -4.88 6.12 18.23
C VAL A 48 -3.92 4.92 18.07
N THR A 49 -4.24 3.78 18.69
CA THR A 49 -3.38 2.60 18.69
C THR A 49 -3.12 2.13 17.26
N GLY A 50 -1.85 2.01 16.91
CA GLY A 50 -1.43 1.64 15.55
C GLY A 50 -1.33 2.82 14.59
N MET A 51 -1.93 3.99 14.86
CA MET A 51 -1.83 5.11 13.92
C MET A 51 -0.39 5.68 13.84
N PRO A 52 0.07 6.08 12.65
CA PRO A 52 1.35 6.78 12.50
C PRO A 52 1.40 8.06 13.34
N THR A 53 2.44 8.20 14.17
CA THR A 53 2.57 9.35 15.10
C THR A 53 3.19 10.58 14.47
N THR A 54 3.89 10.44 13.34
CA THR A 54 4.53 11.54 12.58
C THR A 54 3.75 11.84 11.30
N GLY A 55 2.45 12.05 11.49
CA GLY A 55 1.51 12.40 10.45
C GLY A 55 0.98 11.25 9.61
N GLY A 56 -0.17 11.49 9.00
CA GLY A 56 -0.92 10.50 8.24
C GLY A 56 -2.14 11.12 7.57
N ILE A 57 -2.93 10.26 6.93
CA ILE A 57 -4.22 10.63 6.35
C ILE A 57 -5.30 9.76 6.95
N ILE A 58 -6.45 10.37 7.21
CA ILE A 58 -7.66 9.69 7.64
C ILE A 58 -8.80 10.00 6.68
N ILE A 59 -9.80 9.12 6.65
CA ILE A 59 -11.10 9.36 6.03
C ILE A 59 -12.19 9.30 7.10
N ILE A 60 -13.14 10.25 7.01
CA ILE A 60 -14.38 10.26 7.78
C ILE A 60 -15.52 10.51 6.79
N GLY A 61 -16.42 9.53 6.63
CA GLY A 61 -17.40 9.55 5.54
C GLY A 61 -16.71 9.66 4.17
N THR A 62 -16.91 10.77 3.47
CA THR A 62 -16.24 11.09 2.18
C THR A 62 -15.13 12.12 2.30
N GLU A 63 -14.85 12.63 3.51
CA GLU A 63 -13.83 13.65 3.72
C GLU A 63 -12.46 13.02 4.02
N GLN A 64 -11.43 13.51 3.34
CA GLN A 64 -10.04 13.19 3.66
C GLN A 64 -9.40 14.33 4.46
N ILE A 65 -8.65 13.93 5.49
CA ILE A 65 -8.02 14.86 6.43
C ILE A 65 -6.58 14.39 6.64
N THR A 66 -5.60 15.28 6.49
CA THR A 66 -4.23 14.99 6.94
C THR A 66 -4.04 15.48 8.37
N TYR A 67 -3.17 14.83 9.13
CA TYR A 67 -2.74 15.29 10.44
C TYR A 67 -1.20 15.24 10.51
N SER A 68 -0.60 16.05 11.37
CA SER A 68 0.86 16.13 11.51
C SER A 68 1.39 15.41 12.75
N GLY A 69 0.54 15.20 13.75
CA GLY A 69 0.93 14.52 14.98
C GLY A 69 -0.24 13.95 15.76
N ILE A 70 0.10 13.26 16.85
CA ILE A 70 -0.86 12.71 17.80
C ILE A 70 -0.45 13.16 19.19
N SER A 71 -1.42 13.62 19.99
CA SER A 71 -1.24 13.93 21.41
C SER A 71 -2.39 13.31 22.22
N ALA A 72 -2.07 12.38 23.10
CA ALA A 72 -3.04 11.49 23.74
C ALA A 72 -3.98 10.86 22.69
N LEU A 73 -5.29 11.07 22.81
CA LEU A 73 -6.32 10.59 21.88
C LEU A 73 -6.72 11.63 20.82
N ASN A 74 -5.86 12.61 20.54
CA ASN A 74 -6.14 13.67 19.59
C ASN A 74 -5.16 13.66 18.43
N LEU A 75 -5.71 13.69 17.22
CA LEU A 75 -4.98 14.00 16.00
C LEU A 75 -4.79 15.52 15.94
N THR A 76 -3.54 15.98 15.81
CA THR A 76 -3.18 17.40 15.86
C THR A 76 -2.66 17.89 14.51
N GLY A 77 -2.79 19.20 14.28
CA GLY A 77 -2.39 19.82 13.01
C GLY A 77 -3.22 19.29 11.84
N CYS A 78 -4.51 19.05 12.06
CA CYS A 78 -5.40 18.51 11.05
C CYS A 78 -5.66 19.54 9.95
N VAL A 79 -5.45 19.15 8.69
CA VAL A 79 -5.85 19.91 7.51
C VAL A 79 -7.02 19.19 6.84
N ARG A 80 -8.15 19.88 6.74
CA ARG A 80 -9.45 19.37 6.31
C ARG A 80 -9.60 19.41 4.78
N GLY A 81 -10.49 18.57 4.23
CA GLY A 81 -10.85 18.63 2.80
C GLY A 81 -9.67 18.45 1.83
N VAL A 82 -8.73 17.56 2.12
CA VAL A 82 -7.58 17.34 1.23
C VAL A 82 -7.95 16.46 0.03
N ASN A 83 -7.07 16.40 -0.98
CA ASN A 83 -7.20 15.53 -2.15
C ASN A 83 -8.55 15.63 -2.87
N GLY A 84 -9.10 16.84 -2.98
CA GLY A 84 -10.37 17.12 -3.66
C GLY A 84 -11.64 16.78 -2.84
N SER A 85 -11.49 16.36 -1.59
CA SER A 85 -12.63 16.22 -0.68
C SER A 85 -13.06 17.57 -0.09
N THR A 86 -14.28 17.65 0.45
CA THR A 86 -14.81 18.89 1.06
C THR A 86 -14.89 18.73 2.57
N ALA A 87 -14.48 19.77 3.31
CA ALA A 87 -14.61 19.80 4.77
C ALA A 87 -16.08 19.73 5.19
N ALA A 88 -16.43 18.76 6.05
CA ALA A 88 -17.80 18.52 6.49
C ALA A 88 -17.93 18.55 8.03
N THR A 89 -19.16 18.67 8.51
CA THR A 89 -19.49 18.39 9.91
C THR A 89 -19.67 16.88 10.08
N HIS A 90 -19.09 16.31 11.14
CA HIS A 90 -19.21 14.89 11.47
C HIS A 90 -19.74 14.72 12.88
N SER A 91 -20.49 13.64 13.12
CA SER A 91 -21.08 13.31 14.41
C SER A 91 -20.10 12.53 15.29
N THR A 92 -20.37 12.51 16.60
CA THR A 92 -19.66 11.58 17.49
C THR A 92 -19.86 10.14 17.02
N SER A 93 -18.86 9.28 17.24
CA SER A 93 -18.85 7.88 16.82
C SER A 93 -18.81 7.62 15.31
N ASP A 94 -18.75 8.66 14.46
CA ASP A 94 -18.51 8.46 13.04
C ASP A 94 -17.19 7.72 12.83
N ALA A 95 -17.20 6.80 11.86
CA ALA A 95 -16.05 5.94 11.57
C ALA A 95 -14.88 6.76 11.02
N VAL A 96 -13.70 6.54 11.60
CA VAL A 96 -12.45 7.14 11.19
C VAL A 96 -11.52 6.04 10.74
N LEU A 97 -11.07 6.10 9.48
CA LEU A 97 -10.11 5.15 8.93
C LEU A 97 -8.80 5.86 8.62
N GLN A 98 -7.73 5.46 9.30
CA GLN A 98 -6.37 5.80 8.90
C GLN A 98 -5.84 4.73 7.96
N PHE A 99 -5.22 5.12 6.85
CA PHE A 99 -4.72 4.16 5.87
C PHE A 99 -3.45 4.69 5.17
N PRO A 100 -2.62 3.78 4.62
CA PRO A 100 -1.52 4.18 3.76
C PRO A 100 -2.05 4.67 2.40
N ASN A 101 -1.56 5.82 1.93
CA ASN A 101 -1.86 6.34 0.59
C ASN A 101 -0.67 6.18 -0.37
N GLY A 102 -0.94 6.11 -1.68
CA GLY A 102 0.09 6.05 -2.72
C GLY A 102 0.90 4.74 -2.73
N MET A 103 0.32 3.63 -2.25
CA MET A 103 1.06 2.38 -2.18
C MET A 103 1.41 1.85 -3.57
N THR A 104 2.70 1.62 -3.81
CA THR A 104 3.21 1.06 -5.08
C THR A 104 3.72 -0.36 -4.90
N ASP A 105 4.38 -0.64 -3.79
CA ASP A 105 4.87 -1.98 -3.45
C ASP A 105 5.06 -2.13 -1.94
N ILE A 106 5.03 -3.38 -1.47
CA ILE A 106 5.35 -3.76 -0.10
C ILE A 106 6.71 -4.45 -0.11
N GLN A 107 7.66 -3.87 0.62
CA GLN A 107 9.04 -4.32 0.69
C GLN A 107 9.19 -5.49 1.67
N GLU A 108 8.67 -5.29 2.87
CA GLU A 108 8.75 -6.24 3.97
C GLU A 108 7.56 -6.05 4.92
N ALA A 109 7.22 -7.11 5.66
CA ALA A 109 6.15 -7.10 6.64
C ALA A 109 6.50 -7.93 7.88
N SER A 110 6.03 -7.49 9.03
CA SER A 110 6.10 -8.20 10.30
C SER A 110 4.73 -8.24 10.97
N TYR A 111 4.43 -9.36 11.62
CA TYR A 111 3.30 -9.49 12.51
C TYR A 111 3.63 -8.84 13.85
N ARG A 112 2.75 -7.98 14.37
CA ARG A 112 2.92 -7.30 15.64
C ARG A 112 1.78 -7.62 16.59
N VAL A 113 2.12 -8.10 17.77
CA VAL A 113 1.15 -8.28 18.86
C VAL A 113 0.81 -6.91 19.46
N ALA A 114 -0.48 -6.57 19.51
CA ALA A 114 -0.94 -5.27 19.97
C ALA A 114 -0.68 -5.03 21.46
N SER A 115 -0.77 -6.08 22.29
CA SER A 115 -0.66 -5.97 23.75
C SER A 115 0.79 -5.91 24.26
N THR A 116 1.73 -6.55 23.57
CA THR A 116 3.13 -6.63 23.97
C THR A 116 4.08 -5.83 23.09
N ASN A 117 3.59 -5.30 21.96
CA ASN A 117 4.37 -4.57 20.96
C ASN A 117 5.53 -5.38 20.38
N VAL A 118 5.47 -6.72 20.47
CA VAL A 118 6.48 -7.64 19.93
C VAL A 118 6.20 -7.91 18.47
N ASP A 119 7.25 -7.79 17.65
CA ASP A 119 7.21 -8.02 16.20
C ASP A 119 7.83 -9.39 15.87
N THR A 120 7.17 -10.13 14.97
CA THR A 120 7.63 -11.39 14.38
C THR A 120 7.71 -11.21 12.87
N PRO A 121 8.86 -11.45 12.23
CA PRO A 121 9.00 -11.25 10.79
C PRO A 121 8.11 -12.22 10.00
N LEU A 122 7.54 -11.76 8.89
CA LEU A 122 6.82 -12.61 7.95
C LEU A 122 7.67 -12.89 6.72
N THR A 123 7.55 -14.09 6.15
CA THR A 123 8.27 -14.45 4.92
C THR A 123 7.45 -14.06 3.68
N LYS A 124 8.07 -13.31 2.77
CA LYS A 124 7.49 -13.02 1.45
C LYS A 124 7.65 -14.23 0.52
N ILE A 125 6.54 -14.74 0.01
CA ILE A 125 6.49 -15.86 -0.94
C ILE A 125 5.94 -15.43 -2.29
N SER A 126 6.17 -16.23 -3.33
CA SER A 126 5.60 -15.98 -4.65
C SER A 126 4.13 -16.40 -4.74
N ARG A 127 3.40 -15.85 -5.73
CA ARG A 127 2.03 -16.27 -6.04
C ARG A 127 1.94 -17.78 -6.32
N SER A 128 2.90 -18.33 -7.04
CA SER A 128 2.93 -19.77 -7.37
C SER A 128 3.13 -20.64 -6.13
N GLN A 129 4.00 -20.23 -5.20
CA GLN A 129 4.18 -20.93 -3.93
C GLN A 129 2.90 -20.90 -3.09
N TYR A 130 2.26 -19.73 -2.97
CA TYR A 130 0.97 -19.61 -2.29
C TYR A 130 -0.08 -20.53 -2.95
N GLN A 131 -0.11 -20.59 -4.28
CA GLN A 131 -1.08 -21.41 -5.00
C GLN A 131 -0.92 -22.92 -4.77
N ALA A 132 0.28 -23.39 -4.47
CA ALA A 132 0.56 -24.79 -4.16
C ALA A 132 0.10 -25.22 -2.75
N PHE A 133 -0.29 -24.29 -1.87
CA PHE A 133 -0.76 -24.62 -0.54
C PHE A 133 -2.20 -25.17 -0.55
N SER A 134 -2.43 -26.23 0.23
CA SER A 134 -3.76 -26.86 0.35
C SER A 134 -4.67 -26.12 1.34
N ASN A 135 -4.12 -25.52 2.39
CA ASN A 135 -4.87 -25.03 3.56
C ASN A 135 -5.02 -23.51 3.59
N LYS A 136 -5.38 -22.90 2.45
CA LYS A 136 -5.41 -21.42 2.31
C LYS A 136 -6.47 -20.74 3.19
N THR A 137 -7.53 -21.46 3.53
CA THR A 137 -8.65 -20.95 4.36
C THR A 137 -8.45 -21.22 5.84
N ASP A 138 -7.44 -21.99 6.22
CA ASP A 138 -7.21 -22.31 7.63
C ASP A 138 -6.79 -21.05 8.39
N SER A 139 -7.35 -20.94 9.58
CA SER A 139 -7.11 -19.80 10.47
C SER A 139 -5.97 -20.09 11.44
N GLY A 140 -5.12 -19.12 11.69
CA GLY A 140 -3.98 -19.24 12.59
C GLY A 140 -3.11 -18.00 12.61
N LEU A 141 -1.92 -18.11 13.21
CA LEU A 141 -0.92 -17.04 13.17
C LEU A 141 -0.41 -16.87 11.73
N PRO A 142 -0.53 -15.68 11.13
CA PRO A 142 0.11 -15.41 9.84
C PRO A 142 1.63 -15.54 9.97
N THR A 143 2.25 -16.26 9.04
CA THR A 143 3.72 -16.46 9.00
C THR A 143 4.32 -16.07 7.65
N GLN A 144 3.50 -16.09 6.61
CA GLN A 144 3.91 -15.83 5.24
C GLN A 144 2.91 -14.88 4.59
N TYR A 145 3.36 -14.17 3.57
CA TYR A 145 2.50 -13.33 2.75
C TYR A 145 3.04 -13.26 1.33
N TRP A 146 2.16 -12.95 0.39
CA TRP A 146 2.55 -12.57 -0.96
C TRP A 146 1.89 -11.25 -1.35
N VAL A 147 2.49 -10.58 -2.32
CA VAL A 147 2.09 -9.25 -2.75
C VAL A 147 1.72 -9.31 -4.23
N GLN A 148 0.54 -8.80 -4.58
CA GLN A 148 0.15 -8.57 -5.96
C GLN A 148 0.03 -7.08 -6.22
N ARG A 149 0.61 -6.63 -7.34
CA ARG A 149 0.65 -5.22 -7.70
C ARG A 149 -0.19 -5.02 -8.95
N PHE A 150 -1.18 -4.14 -8.85
CA PHE A 150 -2.03 -3.71 -9.95
C PHE A 150 -1.75 -2.24 -10.26
N ILE A 151 -2.42 -1.73 -11.30
CA ILE A 151 -2.27 -0.36 -11.78
C ILE A 151 -2.92 0.64 -10.80
N ASP A 152 -3.96 0.24 -10.09
CA ASP A 152 -4.73 1.06 -9.14
C ASP A 152 -4.38 0.75 -7.67
N LYS A 153 -4.00 -0.49 -7.38
CA LYS A 153 -3.81 -0.98 -6.01
C LYS A 153 -2.70 -2.01 -5.86
N THR A 154 -2.27 -2.21 -4.62
CA THR A 154 -1.42 -3.31 -4.21
C THR A 154 -2.17 -4.13 -3.16
N THR A 155 -2.16 -5.45 -3.31
CA THR A 155 -2.80 -6.38 -2.37
C THR A 155 -1.76 -7.21 -1.66
N MET A 156 -1.96 -7.42 -0.37
CA MET A 156 -1.20 -8.34 0.46
C MET A 156 -2.11 -9.47 0.89
N THR A 157 -1.71 -10.70 0.59
CA THR A 157 -2.46 -11.89 1.00
C THR A 157 -1.63 -12.68 2.00
N LEU A 158 -2.21 -12.91 3.17
CA LEU A 158 -1.58 -13.59 4.29
C LEU A 158 -1.79 -15.11 4.23
N TYR A 159 -0.86 -15.83 4.85
CA TYR A 159 -0.94 -17.26 5.12
C TYR A 159 -0.30 -17.57 6.48
N LEU A 160 -0.98 -18.18 7.45
CA LEU A 160 -2.41 -18.54 7.50
C LEU A 160 -3.33 -17.32 7.59
N THR A 161 -4.64 -17.54 7.42
CA THR A 161 -5.64 -16.47 7.61
C THR A 161 -5.71 -16.12 9.09
N PRO A 162 -5.74 -14.83 9.49
CA PRO A 162 -5.92 -14.45 10.89
C PRO A 162 -7.22 -15.02 11.46
N GLY A 163 -7.15 -15.68 12.61
CA GLY A 163 -8.34 -16.08 13.37
C GLY A 163 -8.71 -15.06 14.45
N SER A 164 -9.73 -15.40 15.25
CA SER A 164 -10.23 -14.56 16.35
C SER A 164 -9.15 -14.19 17.38
N SER A 165 -8.15 -15.05 17.61
CA SER A 165 -7.03 -14.78 18.54
C SER A 165 -6.01 -13.79 17.99
N GLN A 166 -5.98 -13.59 16.67
CA GLN A 166 -5.09 -12.65 15.99
C GLN A 166 -5.80 -11.35 15.63
N ALA A 167 -7.14 -11.33 15.63
CA ALA A 167 -7.93 -10.13 15.38
C ALA A 167 -7.54 -9.00 16.35
N GLY A 168 -7.31 -7.80 15.81
CA GLY A 168 -6.85 -6.62 16.57
C GLY A 168 -5.33 -6.51 16.75
N ASN A 169 -4.56 -7.56 16.43
CA ASN A 169 -3.11 -7.42 16.22
C ASN A 169 -2.82 -6.74 14.87
N PHE A 170 -1.57 -6.41 14.59
CA PHE A 170 -1.21 -5.63 13.41
C PHE A 170 -0.28 -6.39 12.47
N ILE A 171 -0.37 -6.08 11.17
CA ILE A 171 0.77 -6.27 10.26
C ILE A 171 1.43 -4.92 10.09
N ASN A 172 2.68 -4.80 10.52
CA ASN A 172 3.54 -3.68 10.20
C ASN A 172 4.23 -3.96 8.88
N PHE A 173 4.39 -2.96 8.03
CA PHE A 173 5.05 -3.12 6.75
C PHE A 173 5.72 -1.84 6.28
N TYR A 174 6.81 -2.02 5.54
CA TYR A 174 7.43 -0.96 4.76
C TYR A 174 6.96 -1.01 3.33
N TYR A 175 6.70 0.17 2.78
CA TYR A 175 6.24 0.31 1.42
C TYR A 175 6.95 1.44 0.70
N THR A 176 7.03 1.27 -0.61
CA THR A 176 7.45 2.32 -1.53
C THR A 176 6.22 3.09 -2.00
N LYS A 177 6.31 4.41 -1.87
CA LYS A 177 5.37 5.35 -2.46
C LYS A 177 6.07 6.00 -3.65
N ARG A 178 5.39 6.03 -4.79
CA ARG A 178 5.85 6.83 -5.93
C ARG A 178 5.54 8.30 -5.70
N ILE A 179 6.33 9.17 -6.33
CA ILE A 179 6.00 10.59 -6.38
C ILE A 179 4.66 10.70 -7.10
N ASP A 180 3.70 11.36 -6.45
CA ASP A 180 2.38 11.64 -7.03
C ASP A 180 2.59 12.59 -8.23
N ASP A 181 2.00 12.25 -9.37
CA ASP A 181 2.03 13.11 -10.55
C ASP A 181 1.29 14.43 -10.27
N VAL A 182 1.80 15.54 -10.78
CA VAL A 182 1.21 16.88 -10.60
C VAL A 182 0.19 17.09 -11.72
N GLY A 183 -0.99 16.46 -11.64
CA GLY A 183 -1.98 16.60 -12.70
C GLY A 183 -3.40 16.10 -12.39
N ALA A 184 -4.39 16.77 -13.00
CA ALA A 184 -5.79 16.40 -12.96
C ALA A 184 -6.11 15.29 -14.00
N TYR A 185 -6.81 14.27 -13.51
CA TYR A 185 -7.26 13.05 -14.16
C TYR A 185 -7.99 13.24 -15.50
N THR A 186 -7.30 13.11 -16.64
CA THR A 186 -7.98 12.64 -17.88
C THR A 186 -7.18 11.72 -18.80
N ASN A 187 -5.87 11.53 -18.63
CA ASN A 187 -5.11 10.59 -19.47
C ASN A 187 -4.00 9.89 -18.68
N ALA A 188 -4.35 8.99 -17.78
CA ALA A 188 -3.40 7.94 -17.38
C ALA A 188 -3.45 6.86 -18.47
N THR A 189 -2.34 6.63 -19.17
CA THR A 189 -2.19 5.44 -20.00
C THR A 189 -2.38 4.21 -19.10
N ASP A 190 -3.26 3.28 -19.50
CA ASP A 190 -3.57 2.03 -18.77
C ASP A 190 -2.45 1.00 -18.94
N VAL A 191 -1.22 1.45 -18.68
CA VAL A 191 -0.01 0.65 -18.78
C VAL A 191 0.60 0.63 -17.38
N PRO A 192 0.95 -0.56 -16.84
CA PRO A 192 1.69 -0.62 -15.59
C PRO A 192 2.95 0.22 -15.74
N TYR A 193 3.17 1.15 -14.81
CA TYR A 193 4.23 2.16 -14.93
C TYR A 193 5.63 1.60 -15.23
N ARG A 194 5.90 0.36 -14.79
CA ARG A 194 7.15 -0.37 -15.07
C ARG A 194 7.45 -0.45 -16.57
N PHE A 195 6.42 -0.51 -17.40
CA PHE A 195 6.50 -0.60 -18.86
C PHE A 195 6.43 0.76 -19.58
N VAL A 196 6.27 1.89 -18.86
CA VAL A 196 6.23 3.22 -19.50
C VAL A 196 7.55 3.55 -20.21
N PRO A 197 8.73 3.32 -19.60
CA PRO A 197 10.01 3.49 -20.30
C PRO A 197 10.13 2.60 -21.55
N CYS A 198 9.68 1.33 -21.47
CA CYS A 198 9.66 0.42 -22.62
C CYS A 198 8.75 0.91 -23.74
N MET A 199 7.62 1.51 -23.41
CA MET A 199 6.69 2.09 -24.38
C MET A 199 7.34 3.26 -25.14
N ILE A 200 8.06 4.13 -24.42
CA ILE A 200 8.76 5.28 -25.00
C ILE A 200 9.93 4.82 -25.88
N SER A 201 10.75 3.87 -25.40
CA SER A 201 11.87 3.34 -26.18
C SER A 201 11.42 2.53 -27.39
N GLY A 202 10.34 1.75 -27.27
CA GLY A 202 9.71 1.04 -28.38
C GLY A 202 9.18 1.97 -29.46
N LEU A 203 8.51 3.06 -29.08
CA LEU A 203 8.07 4.09 -30.02
C LEU A 203 9.26 4.75 -30.74
N ALA A 204 10.32 5.08 -30.00
CA ALA A 204 11.53 5.67 -30.57
C ALA A 204 12.20 4.73 -31.59
N TYR A 205 12.23 3.42 -31.29
CA TYR A 205 12.70 2.39 -32.22
C TYR A 205 11.88 2.36 -33.52
N TYR A 206 10.55 2.29 -33.44
CA TYR A 206 9.68 2.29 -34.65
C TYR A 206 9.82 3.56 -35.49
N LEU A 207 9.98 4.73 -34.85
CA LEU A 207 10.24 5.99 -35.54
C LEU A 207 11.60 5.97 -36.26
N ALA A 208 12.64 5.40 -35.65
CA ALA A 208 13.96 5.30 -36.25
C ALA A 208 13.99 4.40 -37.50
N VAL A 209 13.20 3.32 -37.54
CA VAL A 209 13.05 2.48 -38.73
C VAL A 209 12.63 3.30 -39.95
N LYS A 210 11.77 4.30 -39.74
CA LYS A 210 11.23 5.14 -40.83
C LYS A 210 12.07 6.39 -41.12
N TYR A 211 12.61 7.03 -40.09
CA TYR A 211 13.18 8.38 -40.21
C TYR A 211 14.69 8.45 -39.93
N ALA A 212 15.29 7.44 -39.29
CA ALA A 212 16.72 7.42 -38.97
C ALA A 212 17.28 5.97 -38.94
N PRO A 213 17.37 5.30 -40.10
CA PRO A 213 17.81 3.90 -40.19
C PRO A 213 19.16 3.62 -39.52
N GLN A 214 20.05 4.62 -39.53
CA GLN A 214 21.38 4.54 -38.91
C GLN A 214 21.34 4.41 -37.36
N ARG A 215 20.24 4.78 -36.70
CA ARG A 215 20.08 4.71 -35.23
C ARG A 215 19.26 3.51 -34.76
N VAL A 216 18.79 2.67 -35.69
CA VAL A 216 17.90 1.53 -35.39
C VAL A 216 18.59 0.54 -34.44
N GLN A 217 19.87 0.27 -34.64
CA GLN A 217 20.60 -0.70 -33.82
C GLN A 217 20.79 -0.23 -32.37
N GLU A 218 21.15 1.04 -32.17
CA GLU A 218 21.29 1.63 -30.84
C GLU A 218 19.95 1.69 -30.09
N LEU A 219 18.87 2.10 -30.77
CA LEU A 219 17.55 2.19 -30.16
C LEU A 219 16.92 0.83 -29.89
N LYS A 220 17.26 -0.19 -30.68
CA LYS A 220 16.88 -1.58 -30.39
C LYS A 220 17.50 -2.07 -29.08
N LEU A 221 18.79 -1.84 -28.87
CA LEU A 221 19.49 -2.21 -27.64
C LEU A 221 18.85 -1.53 -26.41
N LEU A 222 18.58 -0.22 -26.50
CA LEU A 222 17.91 0.50 -25.42
C LEU A 222 16.49 -0.02 -25.15
N TYR A 223 15.76 -0.44 -26.18
CA TYR A 223 14.45 -1.05 -25.99
C TYR A 223 14.53 -2.42 -25.30
N GLU A 224 15.47 -3.27 -25.71
CA GLU A 224 15.66 -4.60 -25.11
C GLU A 224 16.09 -4.48 -23.63
N ASP A 225 17.00 -3.58 -23.29
CA ASP A 225 17.43 -3.34 -21.90
C ASP A 225 16.28 -2.84 -21.02
N GLU A 226 15.48 -1.88 -21.52
CA GLU A 226 14.32 -1.36 -20.79
C GLU A 226 13.23 -2.44 -20.60
N LEU A 227 13.02 -3.28 -21.61
CA LEU A 227 12.07 -4.40 -21.53
C LEU A 227 12.52 -5.45 -20.50
N LEU A 228 13.80 -5.83 -20.51
CA LEU A 228 14.36 -6.74 -19.50
C LEU A 228 14.20 -6.18 -18.09
N ARG A 229 14.51 -4.89 -17.88
CA ARG A 229 14.29 -4.25 -16.56
C ARG A 229 12.82 -4.32 -16.14
N ALA A 230 11.89 -4.08 -17.06
CA ALA A 230 10.46 -4.12 -16.75
C ALA A 230 9.97 -5.54 -16.46
N GLU A 231 10.46 -6.56 -17.17
CA GLU A 231 10.15 -7.98 -16.93
C GLU A 231 10.70 -8.46 -15.58
N ASP A 232 11.95 -8.14 -15.26
CA ASP A 232 12.57 -8.44 -13.96
C ASP A 232 11.79 -7.78 -12.82
N GLU A 233 11.32 -6.55 -13.04
CA GLU A 233 10.48 -5.84 -12.10
C GLU A 233 9.06 -6.41 -11.99
N ASP A 234 8.46 -6.91 -13.08
CA ASP A 234 7.15 -7.56 -13.05
C ASP A 234 7.20 -8.94 -12.38
N GLY A 235 8.38 -9.55 -12.38
CA GLY A 235 8.68 -10.78 -11.65
C GLY A 235 8.30 -10.71 -10.17
N SER A 236 7.63 -11.76 -9.68
CA SER A 236 7.28 -11.90 -8.27
C SER A 236 8.53 -12.24 -7.45
N SER A 237 9.25 -11.21 -6.98
CA SER A 237 10.39 -11.39 -6.07
C SER A 237 9.98 -12.16 -4.81
N ASN A 238 10.75 -13.20 -4.47
CA ASN A 238 10.61 -13.99 -3.26
C ASN A 238 11.82 -13.77 -2.33
N SER A 239 11.66 -14.08 -1.05
CA SER A 239 12.78 -14.01 -0.10
C SER A 239 13.78 -15.12 -0.40
N THR A 240 14.98 -14.78 -0.87
CA THR A 240 16.07 -15.74 -1.12
C THR A 240 16.94 -15.90 0.13
N TYR A 241 17.03 -17.13 0.65
CA TYR A 241 17.97 -17.47 1.72
C TYR A 241 19.20 -18.16 1.12
N ILE A 242 20.34 -17.46 1.12
CA ILE A 242 21.63 -18.01 0.69
C ILE A 242 22.46 -18.24 1.95
N SER A 243 22.60 -19.49 2.39
CA SER A 243 23.57 -19.87 3.41
C SER A 243 24.86 -20.37 2.75
N PRO A 244 26.05 -19.85 3.13
CA PRO A 244 27.30 -20.48 2.74
C PRO A 244 27.39 -21.89 3.35
N LYS A 245 28.10 -22.78 2.65
CA LYS A 245 28.24 -24.22 2.98
C LYS A 245 28.48 -24.42 4.48
N ILE A 246 27.50 -25.01 5.16
CA ILE A 246 27.67 -25.52 6.51
C ILE A 246 28.41 -26.84 6.34
N TYR A 247 29.66 -26.89 6.82
CA TYR A 247 30.47 -28.11 6.82
C TYR A 247 29.87 -29.17 7.73
#